data_AF-H9FJW1-F1
#
_entry.id   AF-H9FJW1-F1
#
_cell.length_a   1.000
_cell.length_b   1.000
_cell.length_c   1.000
_cell.angle_alpha   90.00
_cell.angle_beta   90.00
_cell.angle_gamma   90.00
#
_symmetry.space_group_name_H-M   'P 1'
#
loop_
_entity.id
_entity.type
_entity.pdbx_description
1 polymer ?
#
loop_
_entity_poly.entity_id
_entity_poly.type
_entity_poly.pdbx_seq_one_letter_code
_entity_poly.pdbx_strand_id
1 'polypeptide(L)' 'NKFEQGQTDTFTIYAIDLGALTKIRIRHDNTGNRAGWFLDRIDITDMNNEITYYFPCQRWLAVEEDDGQLSRELLPVDE' A
#
# COMPACT_ATOMS: atom_id res chain seq x y z
N ASN A 1 -0.62 -17.52 3.02
CA ASN A 1 -0.03 -16.53 3.95
C ASN A 1 -0.16 -15.16 3.29
N LYS A 2 -0.21 -14.06 4.05
CA LYS A 2 -0.36 -12.71 3.51
C LYS A 2 1.01 -12.02 3.43
N PHE A 3 1.18 -11.08 2.51
CA PHE A 3 2.39 -10.26 2.33
C PHE A 3 3.62 -11.05 1.90
N GLU A 4 3.41 -12.14 1.15
CA GLU A 4 4.50 -12.97 0.63
C GLU A 4 5.10 -12.39 -0.65
N GLN A 5 6.38 -12.68 -0.89
CA GLN A 5 7.08 -12.25 -2.09
C GLN A 5 6.35 -12.74 -3.36
N GLY A 6 6.15 -11.82 -4.31
CA GLY A 6 5.52 -12.12 -5.60
C GLY A 6 4.01 -12.35 -5.52
N GLN A 7 3.37 -12.05 -4.39
CA GLN A 7 1.92 -12.15 -4.24
C GLN A 7 1.26 -10.78 -4.19
N THR A 8 0.05 -10.72 -4.73
CA THR A 8 -0.88 -9.60 -4.57
C THR A 8 -1.96 -10.03 -3.59
N ASP A 9 -2.16 -9.24 -2.55
CA ASP A 9 -3.21 -9.45 -1.56
C ASP A 9 -4.30 -8.40 -1.69
N THR A 10 -5.55 -8.84 -1.81
CA THR A 10 -6.73 -7.96 -1.90
C THR A 10 -7.49 -7.95 -0.59
N PHE A 11 -7.93 -6.76 -0.19
CA PHE A 11 -8.72 -6.52 1.02
C PHE A 11 -9.91 -5.63 0.70
N THR A 12 -11.02 -5.82 1.41
CA THR A 12 -12.18 -4.91 1.36
C THR A 12 -12.22 -4.09 2.63
N ILE A 13 -12.24 -2.76 2.48
CA ILE A 13 -12.26 -1.81 3.60
C ILE A 13 -13.56 -1.02 3.51
N TYR A 14 -14.31 -0.96 4.61
CA TYR A 14 -15.49 -0.11 4.72
C TYR A 14 -15.08 1.26 5.23
N ALA A 15 -15.42 2.30 4.49
CA ALA A 15 -15.18 3.69 4.84
C ALA A 15 -16.43 4.53 4.57
N ILE A 16 -16.46 5.74 5.14
CA ILE A 16 -17.39 6.78 4.69
C ILE A 16 -17.00 7.25 3.28
N ASP A 17 -17.87 8.01 2.62
CA ASP A 17 -17.48 8.70 1.39
C ASP A 17 -16.32 9.67 1.67
N LEU A 18 -15.17 9.38 1.07
CA LEU A 18 -13.95 10.18 1.18
C LEU A 18 -13.80 11.16 0.01
N GLY A 19 -14.69 11.12 -0.97
CA GLY A 19 -14.52 11.79 -2.25
C GLY A 19 -13.31 11.28 -3.02
N ALA A 20 -12.67 12.16 -3.80
CA ALA A 20 -11.47 11.81 -4.55
C ALA A 20 -10.30 11.52 -3.59
N LEU A 21 -9.73 10.32 -3.69
CA LEU A 21 -8.57 9.94 -2.90
C LEU A 21 -7.35 10.75 -3.35
N THR A 22 -6.65 11.37 -2.40
CA THR A 22 -5.49 12.23 -2.68
C THR A 22 -4.20 11.71 -2.06
N LYS A 23 -4.29 10.87 -1.03
CA LYS A 23 -3.13 10.32 -0.33
C LYS A 23 -3.52 9.06 0.42
N ILE A 24 -2.60 8.09 0.46
CA ILE A 24 -2.67 6.95 1.38
C ILE A 24 -1.40 6.86 2.21
N ARG A 25 -1.51 6.20 3.37
CA ARG A 25 -0.37 5.83 4.19
C ARG A 25 -0.41 4.34 4.48
N ILE A 26 0.64 3.64 4.11
CA ILE A 26 0.83 2.21 4.37
C ILE A 26 1.99 2.03 5.37
N ARG A 27 1.83 1.09 6.32
CA ARG A 27 2.81 0.81 7.38
C ARG A 27 2.68 -0.64 7.86
N HIS A 28 3.79 -1.22 8.32
CA HIS A 28 3.79 -2.40 9.19
C HIS A 28 4.58 -2.14 10.48
N ASP A 29 4.50 -3.07 11.43
CA ASP A 29 5.09 -2.95 12.78
C ASP A 29 6.43 -3.69 12.94
N ASN A 30 6.99 -4.20 11.85
CA ASN A 30 8.23 -5.00 11.81
C ASN A 30 8.18 -6.30 12.65
N THR A 31 6.98 -6.83 12.92
CA THR A 31 6.83 -8.10 13.61
C THR A 31 7.08 -9.30 12.68
N GLY A 32 7.55 -10.41 13.26
CA GLY A 32 7.82 -11.64 12.52
C GLY A 32 9.27 -11.77 12.02
N ASN A 33 9.59 -12.96 11.50
CA ASN A 33 10.89 -13.20 10.89
C ASN A 33 10.90 -12.68 9.46
N ARG A 34 11.94 -11.94 9.06
CA ARG A 34 12.04 -11.29 7.73
C ARG A 34 10.86 -10.38 7.41
N ALA A 35 10.55 -9.47 8.34
CA ALA A 35 9.44 -8.53 8.22
C ALA A 35 9.61 -7.45 7.14
N GLY A 36 10.74 -7.41 6.43
CA GLY A 36 10.97 -6.45 5.35
C GLY A 36 10.08 -6.73 4.15
N TRP A 37 9.41 -5.70 3.66
CA TRP A 37 8.42 -5.82 2.60
C TRP A 37 8.69 -4.83 1.48
N PHE A 38 9.01 -5.33 0.29
CA PHE A 38 9.06 -4.50 -0.91
C PHE A 38 7.65 -4.35 -1.48
N LEU A 39 7.16 -3.11 -1.50
CA LEU A 39 5.84 -2.78 -2.05
C LEU A 39 6.02 -2.15 -3.42
N ASP A 40 5.49 -2.81 -4.46
CA ASP A 40 5.45 -2.28 -5.83
C ASP A 40 4.44 -1.12 -5.95
N ARG A 41 3.16 -1.40 -5.69
CA ARG A 41 2.07 -0.42 -5.74
C ARG A 41 0.86 -0.85 -4.90
N ILE A 42 -0.07 0.09 -4.69
CA ILE A 42 -1.40 -0.16 -4.15
C ILE A 42 -2.43 0.34 -5.16
N ASP A 43 -3.41 -0.52 -5.48
CA ASP A 43 -4.53 -0.19 -6.34
C ASP A 43 -5.79 -0.16 -5.45
N ILE A 44 -6.55 0.95 -5.47
CA ILE A 44 -7.79 1.10 -4.69
C ILE A 44 -8.96 1.35 -5.64
N THR A 45 -9.93 0.46 -5.64
CA THR A 45 -11.19 0.63 -6.35
C THR A 45 -12.28 1.10 -5.40
N ASP A 46 -12.83 2.28 -5.67
CA ASP A 46 -14.08 2.75 -5.07
C ASP A 46 -15.25 2.03 -5.75
N MET A 47 -15.84 1.08 -5.03
CA MET A 47 -16.93 0.23 -5.54
C MET A 47 -18.24 0.99 -5.77
N ASN A 48 -18.42 2.18 -5.19
CA ASN A 48 -19.64 2.98 -5.38
C ASN A 48 -19.56 3.83 -6.66
N ASN A 49 -18.38 4.37 -6.93
CA ASN A 49 -18.14 5.26 -8.07
C ASN A 49 -17.49 4.55 -9.27
N GLU A 50 -17.10 3.28 -9.11
CA GLU A 50 -16.38 2.46 -10.11
C GLU A 50 -15.06 3.11 -10.57
N ILE A 51 -14.40 3.86 -9.68
CA ILE A 51 -13.13 4.54 -9.95
C ILE A 51 -11.99 3.74 -9.30
N THR A 52 -10.91 3.51 -10.05
CA THR A 52 -9.67 2.92 -9.54
C THR A 52 -8.57 3.98 -9.45
N TYR A 53 -7.91 4.04 -8.30
CA TYR A 53 -6.78 4.91 -8.01
C TYR A 53 -5.50 4.07 -7.89
N TYR A 54 -4.41 4.54 -8.50
CA TYR A 54 -3.12 3.85 -8.52
C TYR A 54 -2.08 4.60 -7.70
N PHE A 55 -1.48 3.91 -6.72
CA PHE A 55 -0.49 4.48 -5.81
C PHE A 55 0.85 3.75 -5.97
N PRO A 56 1.76 4.22 -6.84
CA PRO A 56 3.07 3.60 -7.02
C PRO A 56 3.93 3.80 -5.77
N CYS A 57 4.67 2.76 -5.38
CA CYS A 57 5.57 2.79 -4.23
C CYS A 57 7.00 2.42 -4.62
N GLN A 58 7.22 1.22 -5.17
CA GLN A 58 8.52 0.66 -5.59
C GLN A 58 9.66 0.84 -4.57
N ARG A 59 9.34 0.68 -3.29
CA ARG A 59 10.28 0.92 -2.19
C ARG A 59 10.12 -0.12 -1.09
N TRP A 60 11.20 -0.32 -0.33
CA TRP A 60 11.20 -1.18 0.83
C TRP A 60 10.49 -0.51 2.00
N LEU A 61 9.70 -1.27 2.74
CA LEU A 61 9.27 -0.97 4.10
C LEU A 61 10.04 -1.95 4.99
N ALA A 62 11.20 -1.52 5.48
CA ALA A 62 12.11 -2.38 6.26
C ALA A 62 13.13 -1.52 7.01
N VAL A 63 13.48 -1.91 8.23
CA VAL A 63 14.51 -1.20 9.01
C VAL A 63 15.93 -1.42 8.49
N GLU A 64 16.17 -2.52 7.77
CA GLU A 64 17.50 -2.91 7.28
C GLU A 64 17.72 -2.60 5.78
N GLU A 65 16.72 -2.06 5.07
CA GLU A 65 16.78 -1.81 3.61
C GLU A 65 16.37 -0.37 3.27
N ASP A 66 16.76 0.09 2.08
CA ASP A 66 16.43 1.42 1.52
C ASP A 66 16.76 2.56 2.49
N ASP A 67 15.75 3.22 3.08
CA ASP A 67 15.91 4.33 4.02
C ASP A 67 15.55 3.97 5.47
N GLY A 68 15.40 2.68 5.78
CA GLY A 68 15.07 2.20 7.12
C GLY A 68 13.64 2.49 7.58
N GLN A 69 12.77 3.06 6.72
CA GLN A 69 11.41 3.40 7.11
C GLN A 69 10.45 2.21 6.94
N LEU A 70 9.51 2.09 7.89
CA LEU A 70 8.46 1.09 7.88
C LEU A 70 7.12 1.60 7.33
N SER A 71 7.09 2.83 6.82
CA SER A 71 5.87 3.44 6.31
C SER A 71 6.12 4.30 5.07
N ARG A 72 5.13 4.38 4.20
CA ARG A 72 5.13 5.21 3.00
C ARG A 72 3.86 6.02 2.91
N GLU A 73 4.00 7.30 2.59
CA GLU A 73 2.89 8.14 2.12
C GLU A 73 2.94 8.16 0.59
N LEU A 74 1.84 7.78 -0.04
CA LEU A 74 1.74 7.65 -1.50
C LEU A 74 0.63 8.56 -2.00
N LEU A 75 0.88 9.19 -3.14
CA LEU A 75 -0.08 10.00 -3.87
C LEU A 75 -0.57 9.20 -5.08
N PRO A 76 -1.84 9.37 -5.48
CA PRO A 76 -2.32 8.71 -6.68
C PRO A 76 -1.66 9.31 -7.91
N VAL A 77 -1.51 8.51 -8.96
CA VAL A 77 -1.11 8.98 -10.28
C VAL A 77 -2.23 8.70 -11.28
N ASP A 78 -2.38 9.59 -12.25
CA ASP A 78 -3.20 9.32 -13.43
C ASP A 78 -2.47 8.28 -14.31
N GLU A 79 -3.19 7.30 -14.85
CA GLU A 79 -2.67 6.38 -15.87
C GLU A 79 -2.55 7.05 -17.24
#